data_AF-A0A7Y0FTT1-F1
#
_entry.id   AF-A0A7Y0FTT1-F1
#
_cell.length_a   1.000
_cell.length_b   1.000
_cell.length_c   1.000
_cell.angle_alpha   90.00
_cell.angle_beta   90.00
_cell.angle_gamma   90.00
#
_symmetry.space_group_name_H-M   'P 1'
#
loop_
_entity.id
_entity.type
_entity.pdbx_description
1 polymer ?
#
loop_
_entity_poly.entity_id
_entity_poly.type
_entity_poly.pdbx_seq_one_letter_code
_entity_poly.pdbx_strand_id
1 'polypeptide(L)'
;MTTLVDTNVLVDLAVRDPVWLQWSRNTLLRLAQTQPLVINPVIYAEFSVRYDDLETVDRLLPRADFHRESLPWTAAFAAGVAFKRYRAGGGKRERVLPDFLIGAHAAIRGYSILTRDTKGYGTYFPMVPLISPETHP
;
A
#
# COMPACT_ATOMS: atom_id res chain seq x y z
N MET A 1 -15.87 2.68 -1.88
CA MET A 1 -14.99 1.54 -1.52
C MET A 1 -13.74 2.13 -0.91
N THR A 2 -13.22 1.65 0.22
CA THR A 2 -12.01 2.23 0.85
C THR A 2 -10.74 1.76 0.12
N THR A 3 -9.73 2.62 0.01
CA THR A 3 -8.43 2.28 -0.62
C THR A 3 -7.29 2.34 0.37
N LEU A 4 -6.53 1.25 0.43
CA LEU A 4 -5.22 1.23 1.07
C LEU A 4 -4.17 1.78 0.10
N VAL A 5 -3.44 2.82 0.50
CA VAL A 5 -2.42 3.45 -0.36
C VAL A 5 -1.06 2.82 -0.07
N ASP A 6 -0.46 2.18 -1.07
CA ASP A 6 0.85 1.55 -0.95
C ASP A 6 1.98 2.58 -0.81
N THR A 7 3.07 2.19 -0.15
CA THR A 7 4.24 3.03 0.11
C THR A 7 4.83 3.58 -1.18
N ASN A 8 4.88 2.78 -2.25
CA ASN A 8 5.48 3.21 -3.52
C ASN A 8 4.80 4.47 -4.09
N VAL A 9 3.47 4.58 -4.01
CA VAL A 9 2.71 5.73 -4.50
C VAL A 9 2.99 6.97 -3.65
N LEU A 10 3.08 6.82 -2.33
CA LEU A 10 3.43 7.93 -1.42
C LEU A 10 4.85 8.42 -1.68
N VAL A 11 5.78 7.48 -1.91
CA VAL A 11 7.18 7.78 -2.23
C VAL A 11 7.28 8.55 -3.53
N ASP A 12 6.53 8.17 -4.58
CA ASP A 12 6.56 8.87 -5.87
C ASP A 12 6.22 10.36 -5.70
N LEU A 13 5.26 10.69 -4.83
CA LEU A 13 4.90 12.07 -4.50
C LEU A 13 6.00 12.79 -3.72
N ALA A 14 6.53 12.13 -2.70
CA ALA A 14 7.55 12.68 -1.81
C ALA A 14 8.85 13.02 -2.53
N VAL A 15 9.33 12.12 -3.40
CA VAL A 15 10.59 12.31 -4.14
C VAL A 15 10.39 13.01 -5.48
N ARG A 16 9.14 13.35 -5.84
CA ARG A 16 8.76 13.88 -7.14
C ARG A 16 9.30 13.02 -8.28
N ASP A 17 8.99 11.72 -8.22
CA ASP A 17 9.48 10.74 -9.19
C ASP A 17 9.13 11.17 -10.63
N PRO A 18 10.10 11.29 -11.54
CA PRO A 18 9.86 11.87 -12.87
C PRO A 18 8.97 11.00 -13.76
N VAL A 19 8.82 9.72 -13.45
CA VAL A 19 7.99 8.78 -14.22
C VAL A 19 6.61 8.66 -13.59
N TRP A 20 6.56 8.51 -12.26
CA TRP A 20 5.34 8.09 -11.57
C TRP A 20 4.56 9.23 -10.90
N LEU A 21 5.19 10.38 -10.63
CA LEU A 21 4.56 11.50 -9.92
C LEU A 21 3.19 11.88 -10.49
N GLN A 22 3.11 11.99 -11.82
CA GLN A 22 1.89 12.46 -12.47
C GLN A 22 0.74 11.47 -12.29
N TRP A 23 0.99 10.18 -12.52
CA TRP A 23 -0.03 9.15 -12.35
C TRP A 23 -0.43 8.99 -10.88
N SER A 24 0.56 8.88 -9.98
CA SER A 24 0.35 8.72 -8.54
C SER A 24 -0.46 9.89 -7.97
N ARG A 25 -0.12 11.13 -8.33
CA ARG A 25 -0.87 12.32 -7.90
C ARG A 25 -2.29 12.35 -8.43
N ASN A 26 -2.48 12.16 -9.73
CA ASN A 26 -3.79 12.29 -10.34
C ASN A 26 -4.76 11.21 -9.84
N THR A 27 -4.26 9.97 -9.72
CA THR A 27 -5.05 8.86 -9.20
C THR A 27 -5.40 9.06 -7.72
N LEU A 28 -4.45 9.50 -6.90
CA LEU A 28 -4.71 9.77 -5.49
C LEU A 28 -5.74 10.89 -5.30
N LEU A 29 -5.60 12.01 -6.02
CA LEU A 29 -6.56 13.11 -5.98
C LEU A 29 -7.96 12.69 -6.43
N ARG A 30 -8.05 11.89 -7.50
CA ARG A 30 -9.33 11.36 -8.01
C ARG A 30 -10.01 10.46 -6.98
N LEU A 31 -9.27 9.58 -6.31
CA LEU A 31 -9.81 8.68 -5.30
C LEU A 31 -10.21 9.43 -4.03
N ALA A 32 -9.42 10.42 -3.60
CA ALA A 32 -9.74 11.23 -2.42
C ALA A 32 -11.09 11.96 -2.54
N GLN A 33 -11.57 12.22 -3.76
CA GLN A 33 -12.88 12.84 -3.99
C GLN A 33 -14.06 11.90 -3.74
N THR A 34 -13.87 10.59 -3.83
CA THR A 34 -14.97 9.61 -3.87
C THR A 34 -14.88 8.57 -2.76
N GLN A 35 -13.73 8.43 -2.11
CA GLN A 35 -13.51 7.40 -1.11
C GLN A 35 -12.40 7.72 -0.10
N PRO A 36 -12.49 7.14 1.12
CA PRO A 36 -11.42 7.26 2.11
C PRO A 36 -10.13 6.61 1.62
N LEU A 37 -9.02 7.30 1.85
CA LEU A 37 -7.66 6.79 1.68
C LEU A 37 -7.12 6.35 3.04
N VAL A 38 -6.66 5.11 3.12
CA VAL A 38 -6.17 4.48 4.35
C VAL A 38 -4.70 4.14 4.23
N ILE A 39 -3.96 4.32 5.32
CA ILE A 39 -2.63 3.78 5.53
C ILE A 39 -2.59 2.99 6.83
N ASN A 40 -1.68 2.03 6.93
CA ASN A 40 -1.46 1.25 8.15
C ASN A 40 -0.05 1.49 8.71
N PRO A 41 0.28 0.98 9.91
CA PRO A 41 1.62 1.15 10.50
C PRO A 41 2.78 0.66 9.64
N VAL A 42 2.58 -0.34 8.78
CA VAL A 42 3.62 -0.87 7.88
C VAL A 42 3.94 0.19 6.81
N ILE A 43 2.92 0.70 6.12
CA ILE A 43 3.07 1.75 5.11
C ILE A 43 3.68 3.01 5.72
N TYR A 44 3.19 3.42 6.89
CA TYR A 44 3.72 4.57 7.61
C TYR A 44 5.20 4.39 7.95
N ALA A 45 5.57 3.22 8.48
CA ALA A 45 6.95 2.90 8.82
C ALA A 45 7.88 2.95 7.59
N GLU A 46 7.49 2.31 6.49
CA GLU A 46 8.29 2.32 5.26
C GLU A 46 8.43 3.71 4.65
N PHE A 47 7.37 4.53 4.69
CA PHE A 47 7.45 5.91 4.22
C PHE A 47 8.34 6.79 5.13
N SER A 48 8.26 6.58 6.44
CA SER A 48 8.95 7.39 7.44
C SER A 48 10.48 7.33 7.37
N VAL A 49 11.06 6.27 6.83
CA VAL A 49 12.53 6.07 6.77
C VAL A 49 13.28 7.16 5.99
N ARG A 50 12.56 7.98 5.22
CA ARG A 50 13.09 9.09 4.42
C ARG A 50 13.24 10.39 5.20
N TYR A 51 12.78 10.42 6.46
CA TYR A 51 12.66 11.64 7.24
C TYR A 51 13.28 11.43 8.62
N ASP A 52 13.87 12.50 9.16
CA ASP A 52 14.60 12.46 10.43
C ASP A 52 13.66 12.56 11.66
N ASP A 53 12.42 13.01 11.46
CA ASP A 53 11.49 13.31 12.53
C ASP A 53 10.04 12.93 12.20
N LEU A 54 9.27 12.63 13.26
CA LEU A 54 7.87 12.20 13.17
C LEU A 54 6.92 13.33 12.73
N GLU A 55 7.23 14.59 13.07
CA GLU A 55 6.39 15.74 12.75
C GLU A 55 6.36 15.99 11.23
N THR A 56 7.50 15.82 10.55
CA THR A 56 7.62 15.92 9.10
C THR A 56 6.78 14.85 8.41
N VAL A 57 6.81 13.60 8.89
CA VAL A 57 5.97 12.53 8.34
C VAL A 57 4.48 12.82 8.58
N ASP A 58 4.12 13.29 9.76
CA ASP A 58 2.74 13.63 10.11
C ASP A 58 2.18 14.79 9.28
N ARG A 59 3.01 15.76 8.90
CA ARG A 59 2.64 16.84 7.98
C ARG A 59 2.45 16.37 6.54
N LEU A 60 3.24 15.38 6.10
CA LEU A 60 3.15 14.81 4.75
C LEU A 60 2.01 13.80 4.61
N LEU A 61 1.63 13.15 5.71
CA LEU A 61 0.50 12.21 5.79
C LEU A 61 -0.53 12.71 6.81
N PRO A 62 -1.16 13.87 6.54
CA PRO A 62 -2.10 14.47 7.48
C PRO A 62 -3.30 13.54 7.68
N ARG A 63 -3.76 13.44 8.93
CA ARG A 63 -4.89 12.57 9.30
C ARG A 63 -6.21 12.93 8.62
N ALA A 64 -6.32 14.15 8.10
CA ALA A 64 -7.47 14.62 7.32
C ALA A 64 -7.54 13.97 5.94
N ASP A 65 -6.38 13.63 5.35
CA ASP A 65 -6.29 13.06 4.00
C ASP A 65 -6.07 11.54 4.05
N PHE A 66 -5.31 11.07 5.03
CA PHE A 66 -4.95 9.66 5.21
C PHE A 66 -5.45 9.12 6.55
N HIS A 67 -6.45 8.27 6.47
CA HIS A 67 -7.00 7.57 7.62
C HIS A 67 -6.01 6.50 8.09
N ARG A 68 -5.59 6.58 9.35
CA ARG A 68 -4.65 5.62 9.93
C ARG A 68 -5.42 4.47 10.57
N GLU A 69 -5.21 3.27 10.08
CA GLU A 69 -5.83 2.05 10.62
C GLU A 69 -4.79 1.09 11.20
N SER A 70 -5.06 0.55 12.39
CA SER A 70 -4.27 -0.56 12.93
C SER A 70 -4.37 -1.79 12.03
N LEU A 71 -3.26 -2.53 11.90
CA LEU A 71 -3.26 -3.80 11.19
C LEU A 71 -4.11 -4.83 11.95
N PRO A 72 -5.17 -5.42 11.35
CA PRO A 72 -5.95 -6.45 12.02
C PRO A 72 -5.11 -7.70 12.32
N TRP A 73 -5.34 -8.34 13.48
CA TRP A 73 -4.67 -9.60 13.82
C TRP A 73 -4.93 -10.70 12.80
N THR A 74 -6.14 -10.74 12.24
CA THR A 74 -6.51 -11.66 11.15
C THR A 74 -5.72 -11.39 9.87
N ALA A 75 -5.41 -10.12 9.58
CA ALA A 75 -4.55 -9.75 8.45
C ALA A 75 -3.10 -10.17 8.70
N ALA A 76 -2.58 -9.99 9.92
CA ALA A 76 -1.24 -10.48 10.27
C ALA A 76 -1.13 -12.01 10.11
N PHE A 77 -2.14 -12.77 10.52
CA PHE A 77 -2.19 -14.22 10.31
C PHE A 77 -2.22 -14.59 8.82
N ALA A 78 -3.11 -13.97 8.04
CA ALA A 78 -3.23 -14.22 6.61
C ALA A 78 -1.94 -13.88 5.85
N ALA A 79 -1.26 -12.79 6.23
CA ALA A 79 0.05 -12.42 5.71
C ALA A 79 1.10 -13.50 5.99
N GLY A 80 1.14 -14.04 7.22
CA GLY A 80 2.06 -15.13 7.59
C GLY A 80 1.83 -16.40 6.77
N VAL A 81 0.57 -16.77 6.54
CA VAL A 81 0.21 -17.92 5.69
C VAL A 81 0.66 -17.70 4.24
N ALA A 82 0.37 -16.53 3.68
CA ALA A 82 0.77 -16.18 2.32
C ALA A 82 2.31 -16.12 2.17
N PHE A 83 3.01 -15.53 3.15
CA PHE A 83 4.47 -15.46 3.17
C PHE A 83 5.12 -16.84 3.29
N LYS A 84 4.54 -17.75 4.10
CA LYS A 84 4.99 -19.16 4.16
C LYS A 84 4.86 -19.84 2.79
N ARG A 85 3.73 -19.65 2.09
CA ARG A 85 3.53 -20.18 0.73
C ARG A 85 4.55 -19.61 -0.25
N TYR A 86 4.77 -18.30 -0.22
CA TYR A 86 5.80 -17.63 -1.03
C TYR A 86 7.19 -18.24 -0.79
N ARG A 87 7.58 -18.39 0.47
CA ARG A 87 8.89 -18.93 0.86
C ARG A 87 9.08 -20.38 0.40
N ALA A 88 8.01 -21.17 0.36
CA ALA A 88 8.03 -22.54 -0.13
C ALA A 88 8.12 -22.64 -1.67
N GLY A 89 7.60 -21.64 -2.40
CA GLY A 89 7.53 -21.64 -3.86
C GLY A 89 8.86 -21.44 -4.61
N GLY A 90 9.98 -21.21 -3.90
CA GLY A 90 11.29 -20.95 -4.54
C GLY A 90 11.35 -19.61 -5.30
N GLY A 91 12.37 -19.42 -6.13
CA GLY A 91 12.55 -18.22 -6.96
C GLY A 91 13.40 -17.10 -6.33
N LYS A 92 13.40 -15.92 -6.97
CA LYS A 92 14.34 -14.80 -6.68
C LYS A 92 14.20 -14.16 -5.28
N ARG A 93 13.19 -14.54 -4.49
CA ARG A 93 12.98 -14.08 -3.10
C ARG A 93 12.99 -12.54 -2.92
N GLU A 94 12.46 -11.82 -3.91
CA GLU A 94 12.42 -10.36 -3.98
C GLU A 94 11.38 -9.69 -3.05
N ARG A 95 10.37 -10.42 -2.57
CA ARG A 95 9.29 -9.88 -1.73
C ARG A 95 9.55 -10.09 -0.25
N VAL A 96 9.13 -9.11 0.54
CA VAL A 96 9.33 -9.09 1.99
C VAL A 96 7.99 -9.20 2.72
N LEU A 97 8.02 -9.59 4.00
CA LEU A 97 6.80 -9.73 4.82
C LEU A 97 5.89 -8.48 4.80
N PRO A 98 6.40 -7.22 4.82
CA PRO A 98 5.59 -6.02 4.64
C PRO A 98 4.58 -6.05 3.48
N ASP A 99 4.99 -6.46 2.28
CA ASP A 99 4.09 -6.58 1.11
C ASP A 99 2.87 -7.47 1.43
N PHE A 100 3.10 -8.56 2.16
CA PHE A 100 2.04 -9.49 2.53
C PHE A 100 1.13 -8.91 3.62
N LEU A 101 1.66 -8.09 4.54
CA LEU A 101 0.86 -7.41 5.57
C LEU A 101 -0.07 -6.38 4.93
N ILE A 102 0.41 -5.63 3.93
CA ILE A 102 -0.39 -4.67 3.16
C ILE A 102 -1.49 -5.41 2.38
N GLY A 103 -1.12 -6.45 1.62
CA GLY A 103 -2.05 -7.26 0.85
C GLY A 103 -3.13 -7.92 1.70
N ALA A 104 -2.73 -8.50 2.83
CA ALA A 104 -3.65 -9.14 3.77
C ALA A 104 -4.59 -8.14 4.45
N HIS A 105 -4.13 -6.93 4.78
CA HIS A 105 -4.99 -5.89 5.33
C HIS A 105 -6.13 -5.61 4.35
N ALA A 106 -5.81 -5.32 3.09
CA ALA A 106 -6.82 -5.03 2.08
C ALA A 106 -7.78 -6.20 1.88
N ALA A 107 -7.27 -7.43 1.82
CA ALA A 107 -8.09 -8.63 1.67
C ALA A 107 -9.08 -8.83 2.83
N ILE A 108 -8.63 -8.67 4.07
CA ILE A 108 -9.48 -8.84 5.26
C ILE A 108 -10.53 -7.74 5.38
N ARG A 109 -10.20 -6.51 4.99
CA ARG A 109 -11.12 -5.37 5.06
C ARG A 109 -12.02 -5.22 3.83
N GLY A 110 -11.76 -5.94 2.75
CA GLY A 110 -12.45 -5.77 1.47
C GLY A 110 -12.11 -4.43 0.80
N TYR A 111 -10.88 -3.95 0.97
CA TYR A 111 -10.39 -2.69 0.38
C TYR A 111 -9.73 -2.94 -0.97
N SER A 112 -9.60 -1.87 -1.76
CA SER A 112 -8.68 -1.86 -2.89
C SER A 112 -7.28 -1.44 -2.45
N ILE A 113 -6.26 -1.76 -3.25
CA ILE A 113 -4.90 -1.26 -3.08
C ILE A 113 -4.56 -0.33 -4.24
N LEU A 114 -4.09 0.88 -3.93
CA LEU A 114 -3.47 1.78 -4.89
C LEU A 114 -1.95 1.52 -4.90
N THR A 115 -1.42 1.01 -6.01
CA THR A 115 -0.02 0.59 -6.13
C THR A 115 0.45 0.55 -7.58
N ARG A 116 1.76 0.71 -7.79
CA ARG A 116 2.42 0.43 -9.08
C ARG A 116 3.04 -0.97 -9.16
N ASP A 117 3.05 -1.77 -8.09
CA ASP A 117 3.51 -3.16 -8.11
C ASP A 117 2.33 -4.12 -7.90
N THR A 118 1.74 -4.56 -9.01
CA THR A 118 0.54 -5.42 -8.99
C THR A 118 0.83 -6.90 -8.80
N LYS A 119 2.03 -7.36 -9.19
CA LYS A 119 2.32 -8.80 -9.35
C LYS A 119 2.20 -9.57 -8.05
N GLY A 120 2.60 -8.96 -6.93
CA GLY A 120 2.60 -9.60 -5.61
C GLY A 120 1.21 -9.77 -5.07
N TYR A 121 0.48 -8.66 -5.01
CA TYR A 121 -0.89 -8.65 -4.53
C TYR A 121 -1.78 -9.55 -5.37
N GLY A 122 -1.67 -9.48 -6.71
CA GLY A 122 -2.46 -10.33 -7.60
C GLY A 122 -2.18 -11.83 -7.44
N THR A 123 -0.95 -12.21 -7.05
CA THR A 123 -0.60 -13.63 -6.83
C THR A 123 -1.14 -14.16 -5.50
N TYR A 124 -0.97 -13.40 -4.41
CA TYR A 124 -1.23 -13.90 -3.06
C TYR A 124 -2.59 -13.49 -2.49
N PHE A 125 -3.19 -12.44 -3.05
CA PHE A 125 -4.47 -11.88 -2.64
C PHE A 125 -5.32 -11.53 -3.89
N PRO A 126 -5.65 -12.52 -4.76
CA PRO A 126 -6.26 -12.27 -6.07
C PRO A 126 -7.65 -11.61 -6.01
N MET A 127 -8.32 -11.66 -4.86
CA MET A 127 -9.62 -11.02 -4.65
C MET A 127 -9.51 -9.52 -4.32
N VAL A 128 -8.30 -9.01 -4.06
CA VAL A 128 -8.08 -7.60 -3.74
C VAL A 128 -8.08 -6.78 -5.03
N PRO A 129 -9.00 -5.82 -5.19
CA PRO A 129 -8.99 -4.96 -6.36
C PRO A 129 -7.75 -4.07 -6.37
N LEU A 130 -7.02 -4.08 -7.48
CA LEU A 130 -5.81 -3.28 -7.65
C LEU A 130 -6.12 -2.05 -8.50
N ILE A 131 -5.71 -0.89 -8.00
CA ILE A 131 -5.71 0.37 -8.73
C ILE A 131 -4.26 0.65 -9.09
N SER A 132 -3.95 0.50 -10.38
CA SER A 132 -2.59 0.52 -10.90
C SER A 132 -2.51 1.25 -12.25
N PRO A 133 -1.31 1.58 -12.75
CA PRO A 133 -1.16 2.22 -14.05
C PRO A 133 -1.78 1.43 -15.20
N GLU A 134 -1.79 0.10 -15.12
CA GLU A 134 -2.35 -0.77 -16.16
C GLU A 134 -3.87 -0.84 -16.12
N THR A 135 -4.47 -0.68 -14.95
CA THR A 135 -5.93 -0.80 -14.75
C THR A 135 -6.63 0.56 -14.74
N HIS A 136 -5.90 1.62 -14.39
CA HIS A 136 -6.38 2.99 -14.25
C HIS A 136 -5.34 3.96 -14.82
N PRO A 137 -5.16 3.99 -16.15
CA PRO A 137 -4.16 4.83 -16.81
C PRO A 137 -4.41 6.33 -16.63
#